data_AF-I8TNT2-F1
#
_entry.id   AF-I8TNT2-F1
#
_cell.length_a   1.000
_cell.length_b   1.000
_cell.length_c   1.000
_cell.angle_alpha   90.00
_cell.angle_beta   90.00
_cell.angle_gamma   90.00
#
_symmetry.space_group_name_H-M   'P 1'
#
loop_
_entity.id
_entity.type
_entity.pdbx_description
1 polymer ?
#
loop_
_entity_poly.entity_id
_entity_poly.type
_entity_poly.pdbx_seq_one_letter_code
_entity_poly.pdbx_strand_id
1 'polypeptide(L)'
;MTPLPKVSTLLALILPITAIKNPILPGWNPDPSILHLNNEYYLTTSSFEYFPGLPIYKSTDLTNWTLHSHALTRPSQLALYGTPTGGGKTTPHPSPTHNTNLDPKNKGTWAPTLSYINNTFYIATMTRWTYDPVAKVWPRITWISSPDLETWSDPIWAEPWGIDPSLFQDPVSGDVYLNLMAPDSKETGIWGIYQCQVDLGTGKCIDEYRSLWNGTMLHDVSARPEGPKMFVRGEWYYLLIAEGILPFPISLKYIWFEGVGVRCVYEYVYMLI
;
A
#
# COMPACT_ATOMS: atom_id res chain seq x y z
N MET A 1 -76.27 13.29 10.45
CA MET A 1 -75.13 12.76 9.66
C MET A 1 -73.87 13.39 10.22
N THR A 2 -73.07 12.62 10.96
CA THR A 2 -71.79 13.03 11.55
C THR A 2 -70.69 12.93 10.48
N PRO A 3 -69.78 13.91 10.34
CA PRO A 3 -68.70 13.81 9.37
C PRO A 3 -67.63 12.83 9.88
N LEU A 4 -67.18 11.94 9.01
CA LEU A 4 -66.06 11.01 9.26
C LEU A 4 -64.76 11.80 9.50
N PRO A 5 -63.87 11.34 10.40
CA PRO A 5 -62.62 12.02 10.67
C PRO A 5 -61.67 11.89 9.47
N LYS A 6 -60.97 12.99 9.13
CA LYS A 6 -59.93 13.00 8.11
C LYS A 6 -58.78 12.09 8.56
N VAL A 7 -58.57 10.99 7.85
CA VAL A 7 -57.38 10.15 7.99
C VAL A 7 -56.19 10.97 7.51
N SER A 8 -55.35 11.40 8.44
CA SER A 8 -54.06 12.02 8.12
C SER A 8 -53.11 10.90 7.68
N THR A 9 -52.78 10.87 6.39
CA THR A 9 -51.82 9.91 5.83
C THR A 9 -50.43 10.32 6.31
N LEU A 10 -49.88 9.55 7.25
CA LEU A 10 -48.48 9.67 7.65
C LEU A 10 -47.62 9.16 6.49
N LEU A 11 -47.02 10.06 5.70
CA LEU A 11 -45.98 9.68 4.74
C LEU A 11 -44.73 9.30 5.55
N ALA A 12 -44.48 8.00 5.71
CA ALA A 12 -43.22 7.54 6.25
C ALA A 12 -42.11 7.87 5.24
N LEU A 13 -41.22 8.79 5.60
CA LEU A 13 -39.99 9.00 4.85
C LEU A 13 -39.12 7.76 5.04
N ILE A 14 -39.14 6.84 4.07
CA ILE A 14 -38.17 5.76 4.00
C ILE A 14 -36.88 6.39 3.49
N LEU A 15 -36.03 6.83 4.43
CA LEU A 15 -34.67 7.21 4.10
C LEU A 15 -33.91 5.91 3.77
N PRO A 16 -33.34 5.77 2.56
CA PRO A 16 -32.52 4.61 2.25
C PRO A 16 -31.27 4.66 3.14
N ILE A 17 -31.14 3.70 4.06
CA ILE A 17 -29.89 3.47 4.77
C ILE A 17 -28.91 2.90 3.74
N THR A 18 -28.00 3.72 3.25
CA THR A 18 -26.91 3.26 2.39
C THR A 18 -25.83 2.69 3.31
N ALA A 19 -25.73 1.37 3.38
CA ALA A 19 -24.66 0.69 4.09
C ALA A 19 -23.53 0.35 3.10
N ILE A 20 -22.27 0.55 3.50
CA ILE A 20 -21.12 0.08 2.73
C ILE A 20 -21.19 -1.45 2.64
N LYS A 21 -21.17 -1.98 1.42
CA LYS A 21 -21.15 -3.43 1.17
C LYS A 21 -19.78 -3.86 0.68
N ASN A 22 -19.11 -4.70 1.45
CA ASN A 22 -17.83 -5.28 1.06
C ASN A 22 -17.99 -6.46 0.08
N PRO A 23 -16.99 -6.70 -0.80
CA PRO A 23 -15.84 -5.82 -1.05
C PRO A 23 -16.25 -4.55 -1.84
N ILE A 24 -15.80 -3.37 -1.41
CA ILE A 24 -16.07 -2.08 -2.10
C ILE A 24 -15.44 -2.03 -3.50
N LEU A 25 -14.33 -2.74 -3.71
CA LEU A 25 -13.69 -2.98 -4.99
C LEU A 25 -13.59 -4.49 -5.21
N PRO A 26 -14.55 -5.12 -5.91
CA PRO A 26 -14.51 -6.56 -6.17
C PRO A 26 -13.41 -6.92 -7.17
N GLY A 27 -13.10 -8.21 -7.27
CA GLY A 27 -12.09 -8.74 -8.19
C GLY A 27 -10.67 -8.58 -7.68
N TRP A 28 -9.73 -8.34 -8.58
CA TRP A 28 -8.31 -8.28 -8.27
C TRP A 28 -7.89 -6.84 -7.93
N ASN A 29 -8.15 -6.45 -6.68
CA ASN A 29 -7.82 -5.15 -6.13
C ASN A 29 -7.08 -5.28 -4.77
N PRO A 30 -5.87 -5.86 -4.75
CA PRO A 30 -5.08 -6.05 -3.53
C PRO A 30 -4.39 -4.75 -3.05
N ASP A 31 -3.93 -4.79 -1.81
CA ASP A 31 -3.09 -3.75 -1.18
C ASP A 31 -3.66 -2.32 -1.29
N PRO A 32 -4.90 -2.06 -0.82
CA PRO A 32 -5.54 -0.76 -0.97
C PRO A 32 -4.79 0.31 -0.17
N SER A 33 -4.41 1.40 -0.83
CA SER A 33 -3.94 2.63 -0.20
C SER A 33 -4.90 3.76 -0.47
N ILE A 34 -5.52 4.28 0.61
CA ILE A 34 -6.54 5.31 0.56
C ILE A 34 -6.00 6.67 1.01
N LEU A 35 -6.44 7.73 0.33
CA LEU A 35 -6.16 9.13 0.64
C LEU A 35 -7.48 9.91 0.65
N HIS A 36 -7.66 10.80 1.61
CA HIS A 36 -8.79 11.75 1.63
C HIS A 36 -8.27 13.17 1.43
N LEU A 37 -8.83 13.88 0.45
CA LEU A 37 -8.47 15.26 0.12
C LEU A 37 -9.69 16.00 -0.40
N ASN A 38 -9.95 17.22 0.11
CA ASN A 38 -11.01 18.12 -0.39
C ASN A 38 -12.41 17.46 -0.54
N ASN A 39 -12.83 16.67 0.45
CA ASN A 39 -14.11 15.95 0.47
C ASN A 39 -14.23 14.82 -0.56
N GLU A 40 -13.11 14.34 -1.07
CA GLU A 40 -13.00 13.22 -1.99
C GLU A 40 -12.02 12.18 -1.45
N TYR A 41 -12.31 10.92 -1.76
CA TYR A 41 -11.50 9.77 -1.42
C TYR A 41 -10.88 9.20 -2.69
N TYR A 42 -9.60 8.87 -2.60
CA TYR A 42 -8.83 8.24 -3.65
C TYR A 42 -8.25 6.93 -3.13
N LEU A 43 -8.29 5.87 -3.92
CA LEU A 43 -7.79 4.56 -3.51
C LEU A 43 -7.01 3.94 -4.66
N THR A 44 -5.77 3.55 -4.41
CA THR A 44 -4.93 2.84 -5.38
C THR A 44 -4.62 1.42 -4.90
N THR A 45 -4.50 0.50 -5.83
CA THR A 45 -4.22 -0.93 -5.57
C THR A 45 -3.01 -1.41 -6.36
N SER A 46 -2.37 -2.48 -5.89
CA SER A 46 -1.27 -3.09 -6.63
C SER A 46 -1.75 -3.70 -7.95
N SER A 47 -0.87 -3.71 -8.94
CA SER A 47 -1.22 -4.07 -10.34
C SER A 47 -0.28 -5.08 -10.96
N PHE A 48 0.73 -5.54 -10.22
CA PHE A 48 1.67 -6.59 -10.59
C PHE A 48 2.09 -6.48 -12.06
N GLU A 49 1.90 -7.51 -12.87
CA GLU A 49 2.27 -7.54 -14.29
C GLU A 49 1.31 -6.82 -15.24
N TYR A 50 0.24 -6.19 -14.75
CA TYR A 50 -0.77 -5.53 -15.58
C TYR A 50 -0.36 -4.10 -15.92
N PHE A 51 -0.65 -3.71 -17.16
CA PHE A 51 -0.38 -2.38 -17.70
C PHE A 51 -1.60 -1.87 -18.47
N PRO A 52 -2.03 -0.60 -18.30
CA PRO A 52 -1.46 0.43 -17.43
C PRO A 52 -1.57 0.06 -15.94
N GLY A 53 -0.54 0.40 -15.17
CA GLY A 53 -0.39 -0.03 -13.78
C GLY A 53 -0.96 0.97 -12.77
N LEU A 54 -1.19 0.48 -11.56
CA LEU A 54 -1.69 1.23 -10.39
C LEU A 54 -2.99 2.00 -10.71
N PRO A 55 -4.12 1.29 -10.80
CA PRO A 55 -5.42 1.95 -10.95
C PRO A 55 -5.66 2.86 -9.73
N ILE A 56 -6.32 3.98 -9.97
CA ILE A 56 -6.75 4.93 -8.94
C ILE A 56 -8.26 5.04 -9.05
N TYR A 57 -8.95 4.73 -7.96
CA TYR A 57 -10.38 4.85 -7.82
C TYR A 57 -10.73 6.11 -7.04
N LYS A 58 -11.88 6.70 -7.34
CA LYS A 58 -12.39 7.90 -6.69
C LYS A 58 -13.79 7.68 -6.12
N SER A 59 -14.05 8.25 -4.94
CA SER A 59 -15.35 8.23 -4.26
C SER A 59 -15.57 9.51 -3.45
N THR A 60 -16.82 9.85 -3.16
CA THR A 60 -17.21 10.92 -2.21
C THR A 60 -17.93 10.38 -0.97
N ASP A 61 -18.24 9.08 -0.94
CA ASP A 61 -19.12 8.47 0.06
C ASP A 61 -18.60 7.12 0.60
N LEU A 62 -17.37 6.74 0.21
CA LEU A 62 -16.71 5.46 0.53
C LEU A 62 -17.45 4.20 0.04
N THR A 63 -18.60 4.37 -0.62
CA THR A 63 -19.50 3.29 -1.02
C THR A 63 -19.43 3.07 -2.52
N ASN A 64 -19.54 4.15 -3.29
CA ASN A 64 -19.52 4.14 -4.74
C ASN A 64 -18.13 4.58 -5.22
N TRP A 65 -17.45 3.69 -5.92
CA TRP A 65 -16.10 3.92 -6.44
C TRP A 65 -16.11 3.84 -7.96
N THR A 66 -15.42 4.78 -8.59
CA THR A 66 -15.22 4.80 -10.04
C THR A 66 -13.74 4.78 -10.34
N LEU A 67 -13.32 4.04 -11.38
CA LEU A 67 -11.95 4.12 -11.87
C LEU A 67 -11.73 5.53 -12.43
N HIS A 68 -10.79 6.26 -11.83
CA HIS A 68 -10.46 7.63 -12.19
C HIS A 68 -9.29 7.68 -13.18
N SER A 69 -8.22 6.94 -12.92
CA SER A 69 -7.02 6.94 -13.77
C SER A 69 -6.14 5.71 -13.51
N HIS A 70 -5.01 5.62 -14.21
CA HIS A 70 -3.90 4.73 -13.91
C HIS A 70 -2.61 5.54 -13.79
N ALA A 71 -1.75 5.24 -12.82
CA ALA A 71 -0.55 6.03 -12.57
C ALA A 71 0.62 5.69 -13.51
N LEU A 72 0.74 4.40 -13.88
CA LEU A 72 1.84 3.88 -14.69
C LEU A 72 1.35 3.62 -16.12
N THR A 73 1.43 4.64 -16.97
CA THR A 73 0.88 4.63 -18.35
C THR A 73 1.95 4.71 -19.42
N ARG A 74 3.22 4.90 -19.04
CA ARG A 74 4.36 4.95 -19.98
C ARG A 74 5.42 3.90 -19.66
N PRO A 75 6.11 3.34 -20.68
CA PRO A 75 7.26 2.46 -20.48
C PRO A 75 8.40 3.10 -19.67
N SER A 76 8.57 4.43 -19.71
CA SER A 76 9.56 5.14 -18.88
C SER A 76 9.25 5.05 -17.38
N GLN A 77 7.98 4.83 -17.02
CA GLN A 77 7.53 4.66 -15.65
C GLN A 77 7.55 3.20 -15.21
N LEU A 78 7.11 2.30 -16.09
CA LEU A 78 7.04 0.87 -15.81
C LEU A 78 7.30 0.05 -17.07
N ALA A 79 8.54 -0.43 -17.22
CA ALA A 79 8.90 -1.34 -18.30
C ALA A 79 8.65 -2.80 -17.89
N LEU A 80 7.54 -3.41 -18.33
CA LEU A 80 7.22 -4.83 -18.02
C LEU A 80 7.61 -5.83 -19.14
N TYR A 81 8.40 -5.40 -20.13
CA TYR A 81 8.80 -6.28 -21.22
C TYR A 81 9.54 -7.51 -20.71
N GLY A 82 9.02 -8.69 -21.03
CA GLY A 82 9.62 -9.96 -20.60
C GLY A 82 9.41 -10.30 -19.13
N THR A 83 8.68 -9.49 -18.36
CA THR A 83 8.27 -9.82 -16.99
C THR A 83 7.30 -11.00 -17.03
N PRO A 84 7.63 -12.15 -16.43
CA PRO A 84 6.72 -13.31 -16.43
C PRO A 84 5.44 -12.99 -15.67
N THR A 85 4.30 -13.53 -16.12
CA THR A 85 3.07 -13.45 -15.33
C THR A 85 3.16 -14.35 -14.10
N GLY A 86 2.61 -13.87 -12.98
CA GLY A 86 2.61 -14.55 -11.69
C GLY A 86 1.50 -15.60 -11.55
N GLY A 87 0.77 -15.89 -12.63
CA GLY A 87 -0.44 -16.71 -12.66
C GLY A 87 -0.25 -18.16 -12.19
N GLY A 88 -0.17 -18.35 -10.87
CA GLY A 88 -0.40 -19.61 -10.16
C GLY A 88 0.75 -20.61 -10.16
N LYS A 89 0.89 -21.31 -9.02
CA LYS A 89 1.46 -22.67 -8.99
C LYS A 89 0.71 -23.52 -10.02
N THR A 90 1.26 -23.72 -11.21
CA THR A 90 0.90 -24.87 -12.04
C THR A 90 2.11 -25.80 -12.08
N THR A 91 1.87 -27.00 -11.57
CA THR A 91 2.73 -28.18 -11.60
C THR A 91 3.06 -28.57 -13.07
N PRO A 92 4.03 -29.48 -13.29
CA PRO A 92 4.86 -29.48 -14.49
C PRO A 92 4.06 -29.89 -15.73
N HIS A 93 3.95 -28.99 -16.71
CA HIS A 93 3.69 -29.41 -18.07
C HIS A 93 5.03 -29.83 -18.70
N PRO A 94 5.21 -31.09 -19.14
CA PRO A 94 6.42 -31.52 -19.82
C PRO A 94 6.36 -31.01 -21.25
N SER A 95 6.79 -29.77 -21.49
CA SER A 95 7.10 -29.29 -22.83
C SER A 95 8.62 -29.26 -22.96
N PRO A 96 9.23 -30.04 -23.87
CA PRO A 96 10.69 -30.09 -24.03
C PRO A 96 11.28 -28.81 -24.63
N THR A 97 10.45 -27.83 -25.00
CA THR A 97 10.89 -26.57 -25.63
C THR A 97 10.55 -25.31 -24.81
N HIS A 98 9.89 -25.44 -23.66
CA HIS A 98 9.66 -24.32 -22.75
C HIS A 98 9.95 -24.72 -21.30
N ASN A 99 11.04 -24.17 -20.75
CA ASN A 99 11.29 -24.16 -19.32
C ASN A 99 10.23 -23.28 -18.64
N THR A 100 9.09 -23.86 -18.27
CA THR A 100 8.06 -23.20 -17.47
C THR A 100 8.31 -23.40 -15.98
N ASN A 101 9.57 -23.27 -15.51
CA ASN A 101 9.85 -22.98 -14.10
C ASN A 101 9.35 -21.55 -13.79
N LEU A 102 8.05 -21.32 -13.94
CA LEU A 102 7.39 -20.09 -13.55
C LEU A 102 7.54 -20.00 -12.05
N ASP A 103 8.36 -19.05 -11.61
CA ASP A 103 8.46 -18.71 -10.20
C ASP A 103 7.03 -18.42 -9.69
N PRO A 104 6.56 -19.11 -8.63
CA PRO A 104 5.21 -18.93 -8.10
C PRO A 104 4.98 -17.56 -7.45
N LYS A 105 6.01 -16.70 -7.36
CA LYS A 105 5.86 -15.34 -6.84
C LYS A 105 5.47 -14.38 -7.96
N ASN A 106 4.50 -13.52 -7.67
CA ASN A 106 4.02 -12.51 -8.61
C ASN A 106 5.11 -11.45 -8.86
N LYS A 107 5.18 -10.95 -10.10
CA LYS A 107 6.14 -9.93 -10.54
C LYS A 107 5.42 -8.62 -10.82
N GLY A 108 6.15 -7.61 -11.28
CA GLY A 108 5.63 -6.28 -11.58
C GLY A 108 5.42 -5.46 -10.32
N THR A 109 4.41 -4.59 -10.33
CA THR A 109 4.22 -3.52 -9.35
C THR A 109 3.40 -3.96 -8.14
N TRP A 110 4.05 -4.06 -6.98
CA TRP A 110 3.43 -4.50 -5.73
C TRP A 110 2.80 -3.33 -4.95
N ALA A 111 2.46 -3.57 -3.67
CA ALA A 111 1.73 -2.66 -2.78
C ALA A 111 2.12 -1.19 -2.95
N PRO A 112 1.20 -0.32 -3.39
CA PRO A 112 1.41 1.11 -3.46
C PRO A 112 1.08 1.80 -2.12
N THR A 113 1.64 2.99 -1.95
CA THR A 113 1.16 3.98 -0.98
C THR A 113 0.89 5.30 -1.69
N LEU A 114 -0.36 5.77 -1.66
CA LEU A 114 -0.77 7.09 -2.13
C LEU A 114 -0.70 8.10 -0.99
N SER A 115 0.12 9.13 -1.17
CA SER A 115 0.34 10.22 -0.22
C SER A 115 0.12 11.57 -0.89
N TYR A 116 -0.21 12.60 -0.10
CA TYR A 116 -0.26 13.99 -0.56
C TYR A 116 0.69 14.82 0.29
N ILE A 117 1.77 15.31 -0.34
CA ILE A 117 2.92 15.94 0.33
C ILE A 117 3.20 17.24 -0.42
N ASN A 118 3.28 18.36 0.30
CA ASN A 118 3.56 19.68 -0.28
C ASN A 118 2.74 19.97 -1.56
N ASN A 119 1.42 19.82 -1.45
CA ASN A 119 0.47 20.04 -2.55
C ASN A 119 0.66 19.15 -3.80
N THR A 120 1.34 18.01 -3.66
CA THR A 120 1.62 17.08 -4.75
C THR A 120 1.24 15.67 -4.33
N PHE A 121 0.60 14.93 -5.22
CA PHE A 121 0.35 13.50 -5.01
C PHE A 121 1.61 12.71 -5.27
N TYR A 122 1.88 11.73 -4.42
CA TYR A 122 2.94 10.76 -4.60
C TYR A 122 2.36 9.36 -4.54
N ILE A 123 2.81 8.48 -5.43
CA ILE A 123 2.62 7.05 -5.26
C ILE A 123 3.99 6.41 -5.10
N ALA A 124 4.28 5.93 -3.89
CA ALA A 124 5.42 5.07 -3.62
C ALA A 124 5.02 3.62 -3.87
N THR A 125 5.87 2.86 -4.54
CA THR A 125 5.66 1.45 -4.85
C THR A 125 7.00 0.75 -5.06
N MET A 126 6.98 -0.53 -5.38
CA MET A 126 8.14 -1.27 -5.85
C MET A 126 7.79 -2.10 -7.07
N THR A 127 8.79 -2.35 -7.91
CA THR A 127 8.64 -3.28 -9.03
C THR A 127 9.62 -4.42 -8.92
N ARG A 128 9.12 -5.62 -9.15
CA ARG A 128 9.91 -6.84 -9.24
C ARG A 128 9.85 -7.41 -10.66
N TRP A 129 10.91 -7.33 -11.43
CA TRP A 129 10.92 -7.86 -12.80
C TRP A 129 11.16 -9.36 -12.88
N THR A 130 11.95 -9.88 -11.95
CA THR A 130 12.35 -11.29 -11.96
C THR A 130 12.47 -11.84 -10.54
N TYR A 131 12.46 -13.16 -10.48
CA TYR A 131 12.81 -13.93 -9.30
C TYR A 131 13.91 -14.90 -9.68
N ASP A 132 15.02 -14.79 -8.98
CA ASP A 132 16.08 -15.77 -9.02
C ASP A 132 16.42 -16.11 -7.58
N PRO A 133 16.20 -17.37 -7.13
CA PRO A 133 16.50 -17.78 -5.77
C PRO A 133 18.01 -17.79 -5.46
N VAL A 134 18.86 -17.86 -6.49
CA VAL A 134 20.32 -17.83 -6.39
C VAL A 134 20.81 -16.38 -6.34
N ALA A 135 20.37 -15.54 -7.28
CA ALA A 135 20.77 -14.13 -7.35
C ALA A 135 20.04 -13.23 -6.34
N LYS A 136 18.97 -13.72 -5.71
CA LYS A 136 18.14 -13.01 -4.72
C LYS A 136 17.74 -11.61 -5.22
N VAL A 137 17.23 -11.52 -6.44
CA VAL A 137 16.83 -10.23 -7.03
C VAL A 137 15.64 -9.65 -6.23
N TRP A 138 15.86 -8.43 -5.73
CA TRP A 138 14.91 -7.69 -4.92
C TRP A 138 14.04 -6.75 -5.76
N PRO A 139 12.80 -6.48 -5.33
CA PRO A 139 12.03 -5.38 -5.88
C PRO A 139 12.79 -4.06 -5.68
N ARG A 140 12.65 -3.15 -6.64
CA ARG A 140 13.23 -1.81 -6.54
C ARG A 140 12.15 -0.83 -6.17
N ILE A 141 12.36 -0.09 -5.08
CA ILE A 141 11.45 0.96 -4.60
C ILE A 141 11.57 2.19 -5.50
N THR A 142 10.42 2.78 -5.81
CA THR A 142 10.31 4.02 -6.57
C THR A 142 9.10 4.82 -6.11
N TRP A 143 9.10 6.11 -6.40
CA TRP A 143 7.86 6.89 -6.42
C TRP A 143 7.73 7.72 -7.70
N ILE A 144 6.49 8.04 -8.01
CA ILE A 144 6.09 9.00 -9.03
C ILE A 144 5.24 10.07 -8.37
N SER A 145 5.22 11.25 -8.98
CA SER A 145 4.48 12.42 -8.49
C SER A 145 3.49 12.91 -9.53
N SER A 146 2.41 13.53 -9.06
CA SER A 146 1.36 14.08 -9.91
C SER A 146 0.71 15.31 -9.26
N PRO A 147 0.37 16.35 -10.04
CA PRO A 147 -0.41 17.48 -9.54
C PRO A 147 -1.92 17.19 -9.50
N ASP A 148 -2.40 16.20 -10.25
CA ASP A 148 -3.82 16.05 -10.62
C ASP A 148 -4.34 14.60 -10.58
N LEU A 149 -3.49 13.62 -10.21
CA LEU A 149 -3.73 12.17 -10.26
C LEU A 149 -3.89 11.58 -11.67
N GLU A 150 -3.62 12.35 -12.72
CA GLU A 150 -3.72 11.93 -14.13
C GLU A 150 -2.37 12.02 -14.83
N THR A 151 -1.65 13.12 -14.62
CA THR A 151 -0.35 13.40 -15.18
C THR A 151 0.74 13.01 -14.20
N TRP A 152 1.44 11.93 -14.50
CA TRP A 152 2.46 11.36 -13.61
C TRP A 152 3.88 11.59 -14.15
N SER A 153 4.81 11.96 -13.26
CA SER A 153 6.23 12.11 -13.56
C SER A 153 6.92 10.78 -13.90
N ASP A 154 8.18 10.87 -14.29
CA ASP A 154 9.06 9.70 -14.38
C ASP A 154 9.55 9.28 -12.98
N PRO A 155 9.89 8.00 -12.78
CA PRO A 155 10.15 7.42 -11.47
C PRO A 155 11.44 7.98 -10.84
N ILE A 156 11.34 8.31 -9.55
CA ILE A 156 12.49 8.56 -8.68
C ILE A 156 12.75 7.29 -7.87
N TRP A 157 13.96 6.77 -8.00
CA TRP A 157 14.38 5.51 -7.40
C TRP A 157 14.94 5.72 -6.00
N ALA A 158 14.43 4.96 -5.03
CA ALA A 158 14.96 5.01 -3.68
C ALA A 158 16.31 4.27 -3.57
N GLU A 159 17.20 4.76 -2.72
CA GLU A 159 18.43 4.05 -2.34
C GLU A 159 18.17 2.84 -1.41
N PRO A 160 17.24 2.91 -0.42
CA PRO A 160 16.95 1.77 0.44
C PRO A 160 16.38 0.55 -0.28
N TRP A 161 16.74 -0.62 0.23
CA TRP A 161 16.21 -1.90 -0.21
C TRP A 161 15.07 -2.35 0.71
N GLY A 162 14.00 -2.85 0.12
CA GLY A 162 12.93 -3.51 0.85
C GLY A 162 11.63 -3.52 0.06
N ILE A 163 10.52 -3.66 0.77
CA ILE A 163 9.18 -3.71 0.19
C ILE A 163 8.19 -2.82 0.95
N ASP A 164 7.02 -2.64 0.37
CA ASP A 164 5.90 -1.86 0.93
C ASP A 164 6.25 -0.43 1.33
N PRO A 165 6.84 0.36 0.40
CA PRO A 165 7.27 1.71 0.72
C PRO A 165 6.07 2.63 0.99
N SER A 166 6.21 3.49 1.99
CA SER A 166 5.24 4.51 2.40
C SER A 166 5.94 5.82 2.70
N LEU A 167 5.62 6.86 1.93
CA LEU A 167 6.07 8.22 2.18
C LEU A 167 5.14 8.91 3.17
N PHE A 168 5.71 9.43 4.26
CA PHE A 168 5.01 10.15 5.31
C PHE A 168 5.66 11.51 5.50
N GLN A 169 4.88 12.59 5.45
CA GLN A 169 5.36 13.91 5.81
C GLN A 169 5.07 14.18 7.28
N ASP A 170 6.12 14.47 8.05
CA ASP A 170 5.97 14.90 9.42
C ASP A 170 5.32 16.29 9.46
N PRO A 171 4.13 16.46 10.09
CA PRO A 171 3.50 17.76 10.19
C PRO A 171 4.24 18.76 11.08
N VAL A 172 5.18 18.32 11.93
CA VAL A 172 5.93 19.21 12.83
C VAL A 172 7.17 19.79 12.15
N SER A 173 8.05 18.94 11.61
CA SER A 173 9.27 19.39 10.92
C SER A 173 9.04 19.76 9.46
N GLY A 174 8.03 19.18 8.80
CA GLY A 174 7.85 19.22 7.35
C GLY A 174 8.72 18.22 6.59
N ASP A 175 9.58 17.47 7.29
CA ASP A 175 10.44 16.44 6.70
C ASP A 175 9.63 15.26 6.18
N VAL A 176 10.18 14.59 5.17
CA VAL A 176 9.54 13.42 4.56
C VAL A 176 10.33 12.17 4.92
N TYR A 177 9.61 11.16 5.38
CA TYR A 177 10.16 9.88 5.80
C TYR A 177 9.66 8.77 4.89
N LEU A 178 10.59 7.90 4.48
CA LEU A 178 10.29 6.64 3.83
C LEU A 178 10.20 5.55 4.90
N ASN A 179 9.04 4.93 5.04
CA ASN A 179 8.83 3.73 5.86
C ASN A 179 8.71 2.52 4.95
N LEU A 180 9.36 1.40 5.28
CA LEU A 180 9.32 0.19 4.47
C LEU A 180 9.63 -1.06 5.29
N MET A 181 9.30 -2.24 4.76
CA MET A 181 9.74 -3.52 5.32
C MET A 181 11.08 -3.93 4.73
N ALA A 182 12.04 -4.26 5.60
CA ALA A 182 13.36 -4.76 5.19
C ALA A 182 13.89 -5.82 6.18
N PRO A 183 14.83 -6.67 5.74
CA PRO A 183 15.58 -7.51 6.66
C PRO A 183 16.63 -6.70 7.44
N ASP A 184 16.95 -7.13 8.65
CA ASP A 184 18.00 -6.56 9.50
C ASP A 184 19.41 -6.76 8.95
N SER A 185 19.69 -7.93 8.40
CA SER A 185 20.97 -8.27 7.80
C SER A 185 20.84 -9.40 6.77
N LYS A 186 21.94 -9.71 6.09
CA LYS A 186 21.99 -10.86 5.17
C LYS A 186 22.12 -12.18 5.94
N GLU A 187 22.70 -12.13 7.13
CA GLU A 187 23.05 -13.27 7.98
C GLU A 187 21.83 -13.81 8.72
N THR A 188 21.10 -12.93 9.40
CA THR A 188 19.92 -13.26 10.21
C THR A 188 18.64 -13.19 9.38
N GLY A 189 18.50 -12.20 8.50
CA GLY A 189 17.36 -12.07 7.59
C GLY A 189 16.01 -11.93 8.29
N ILE A 190 16.02 -11.33 9.49
CA ILE A 190 14.83 -11.08 10.31
C ILE A 190 14.18 -9.78 9.83
N TRP A 191 12.87 -9.80 9.65
CA TRP A 191 12.15 -8.69 9.04
C TRP A 191 11.64 -7.69 10.07
N GLY A 192 11.66 -6.42 9.68
CA GLY A 192 11.15 -5.32 10.48
C GLY A 192 10.71 -4.17 9.59
N ILE A 193 10.08 -3.18 10.22
CA ILE A 193 9.82 -1.88 9.63
C ILE A 193 11.00 -0.98 9.89
N TYR A 194 11.49 -0.35 8.84
CA TYR A 194 12.60 0.58 8.86
C TYR A 194 12.16 1.94 8.34
N GLN A 195 12.92 2.95 8.72
CA GLN A 195 12.66 4.33 8.35
C GLN A 195 13.96 5.08 8.06
N CYS A 196 13.90 6.00 7.10
CA CYS A 196 14.84 7.12 7.01
C CYS A 196 14.09 8.37 6.53
N GLN A 197 14.61 9.54 6.87
CA GLN A 197 14.28 10.78 6.17
C GLN A 197 14.78 10.67 4.73
N VAL A 198 13.97 11.10 3.76
CA VAL A 198 14.24 10.91 2.34
C VAL A 198 14.17 12.23 1.57
N ASP A 199 15.11 12.40 0.64
CA ASP A 199 15.03 13.47 -0.36
C ASP A 199 14.15 12.98 -1.52
N LEU A 200 12.99 13.62 -1.70
CA LEU A 200 12.01 13.23 -2.71
C LEU A 200 12.50 13.39 -4.15
N GLY A 201 13.49 14.25 -4.40
CA GLY A 201 14.03 14.53 -5.74
C GLY A 201 15.11 13.54 -6.17
N THR A 202 15.83 12.97 -5.22
CA THR A 202 17.01 12.13 -5.47
C THR A 202 16.85 10.69 -5.01
N GLY A 203 15.90 10.41 -4.12
CA GLY A 203 15.65 9.08 -3.56
C GLY A 203 16.60 8.64 -2.44
N LYS A 204 17.47 9.56 -1.98
CA LYS A 204 18.48 9.27 -0.96
C LYS A 204 17.93 9.33 0.45
N CYS A 205 18.39 8.44 1.32
CA CYS A 205 18.24 8.67 2.75
C CYS A 205 19.13 9.84 3.16
N ILE A 206 18.54 10.81 3.86
CA ILE A 206 19.24 11.97 4.40
C ILE A 206 19.91 11.63 5.74
N ASP A 207 19.27 10.75 6.52
CA ASP A 207 19.74 10.33 7.84
C ASP A 207 20.00 8.82 7.91
N GLU A 208 20.24 8.33 9.13
CA GLU A 208 20.45 6.91 9.38
C GLU A 208 19.18 6.10 9.09
N TYR A 209 19.35 5.07 8.27
CA TYR A 209 18.34 4.04 8.04
C TYR A 209 18.19 3.16 9.29
N ARG A 210 17.11 3.39 10.05
CA ARG A 210 16.91 2.83 11.39
C ARG A 210 15.77 1.82 11.44
N SER A 211 15.88 0.83 12.31
CA SER A 211 14.73 -0.04 12.66
C SER A 211 13.74 0.77 13.49
N LEU A 212 12.49 0.82 13.02
CA LEU A 212 11.38 1.50 13.66
C LEU A 212 10.55 0.53 14.50
N TRP A 213 10.24 -0.66 13.97
CA TRP A 213 9.42 -1.65 14.65
C TRP A 213 9.66 -3.08 14.16
N ASN A 214 9.55 -4.04 15.08
CA ASN A 214 9.90 -5.44 14.83
C ASN A 214 8.70 -6.40 14.68
N GLY A 215 7.48 -5.87 14.71
CA GLY A 215 6.26 -6.68 14.72
C GLY A 215 5.84 -7.11 16.13
N THR A 216 4.75 -7.87 16.18
CA THR A 216 4.15 -8.43 17.41
C THR A 216 4.37 -9.94 17.51
N MET A 217 4.73 -10.59 16.40
CA MET A 217 5.05 -12.02 16.36
C MET A 217 6.43 -12.32 16.97
N LEU A 218 6.76 -13.61 17.13
CA LEU A 218 8.11 -14.04 17.50
C LEU A 218 9.12 -13.43 16.54
N HIS A 219 10.15 -12.78 17.09
CA HIS A 219 11.13 -12.05 16.31
C HIS A 219 12.13 -13.01 15.64
N ASP A 220 11.66 -13.69 14.60
CA ASP A 220 12.41 -14.61 13.77
C ASP A 220 12.11 -14.39 12.27
N VAL A 221 12.70 -15.21 11.41
CA VAL A 221 12.56 -15.08 9.94
C VAL A 221 11.14 -15.30 9.39
N SER A 222 10.22 -15.79 10.24
CA SER A 222 8.81 -15.99 9.92
C SER A 222 7.95 -14.78 10.27
N ALA A 223 8.41 -13.88 11.13
CA ALA A 223 7.77 -12.58 11.31
C ALA A 223 7.85 -11.79 9.99
N ARG A 224 6.71 -11.27 9.55
CA ARG A 224 6.56 -10.48 8.32
C ARG A 224 5.76 -9.21 8.61
N PRO A 225 6.25 -8.31 9.49
CA PRO A 225 5.65 -6.99 9.61
C PRO A 225 5.89 -6.24 8.30
N GLU A 226 4.81 -5.92 7.61
CA GLU A 226 4.82 -5.35 6.26
C GLU A 226 3.77 -4.23 6.11
N GLY A 227 3.64 -3.67 4.92
CA GLY A 227 2.62 -2.67 4.64
C GLY A 227 2.60 -1.43 5.55
N PRO A 228 3.74 -0.83 5.98
CA PRO A 228 3.71 0.30 6.91
C PRO A 228 2.90 1.47 6.35
N LYS A 229 2.06 2.09 7.19
CA LYS A 229 1.36 3.35 6.92
C LYS A 229 1.43 4.21 8.17
N MET A 230 2.12 5.34 8.07
CA MET A 230 2.27 6.28 9.19
C MET A 230 1.30 7.45 9.03
N PHE A 231 0.65 7.87 10.12
CA PHE A 231 -0.24 9.03 10.15
C PHE A 231 -0.28 9.66 11.54
N VAL A 232 -0.69 10.92 11.65
CA VAL A 232 -0.79 11.63 12.93
C VAL A 232 -2.24 11.77 13.34
N ARG A 233 -2.55 11.55 14.62
CA ARG A 233 -3.85 11.85 15.21
C ARG A 233 -3.69 12.40 16.62
N GLY A 234 -4.10 13.65 16.82
CA GLY A 234 -3.82 14.37 18.06
C GLY A 234 -2.32 14.62 18.20
N GLU A 235 -1.75 14.28 19.35
CA GLU A 235 -0.32 14.45 19.65
C GLU A 235 0.53 13.21 19.30
N TRP A 236 -0.09 12.19 18.68
CA TRP A 236 0.51 10.88 18.50
C TRP A 236 0.74 10.54 17.03
N TYR A 237 1.89 9.92 16.76
CA TYR A 237 2.20 9.28 15.48
C TYR A 237 1.74 7.84 15.56
N TYR A 238 0.92 7.41 14.61
CA TYR A 238 0.45 6.04 14.48
C TYR A 238 1.14 5.36 13.31
N LEU A 239 1.61 4.14 13.54
CA LEU A 239 2.09 3.22 12.50
C LEU A 239 1.12 2.04 12.41
N LEU A 240 0.49 1.91 11.25
CA LEU A 240 -0.28 0.75 10.86
C LEU A 240 0.62 -0.21 10.07
N ILE A 241 0.59 -1.50 10.41
CA ILE A 241 1.26 -2.56 9.66
C ILE A 241 0.30 -3.73 9.38
N ALA A 242 0.60 -4.48 8.33
CA ALA A 242 0.11 -5.83 8.17
C ALA A 242 1.11 -6.80 8.81
N GLU A 243 0.61 -7.84 9.47
CA GLU A 243 1.45 -8.88 10.04
C GLU A 243 0.78 -10.25 9.92
N GLY A 244 1.54 -11.20 9.38
CA GLY A 244 1.08 -12.52 8.94
C GLY A 244 1.70 -12.84 7.58
N ILE A 245 1.42 -14.02 7.03
CA ILE A 245 1.80 -14.36 5.66
C ILE A 245 0.65 -15.09 4.99
N LEU A 246 0.31 -14.74 3.75
CA LEU A 246 -0.65 -15.53 2.98
C LEU A 246 -0.15 -16.99 2.85
N PRO A 247 -1.01 -18.00 3.06
CA PRO A 247 -2.47 -17.96 3.22
C PRO A 247 -2.97 -17.94 4.69
N PHE A 248 -2.11 -17.67 5.67
CA PHE A 248 -2.50 -17.57 7.07
C PHE A 248 -3.19 -16.23 7.36
N PRO A 249 -3.92 -16.09 8.49
CA PRO A 249 -4.59 -14.85 8.83
C PRO A 249 -3.62 -13.67 8.83
N ILE A 250 -3.89 -12.67 7.98
CA ILE A 250 -3.26 -11.36 8.07
C ILE A 250 -4.00 -10.60 9.16
N SER A 251 -3.26 -9.93 10.03
CA SER A 251 -3.82 -9.01 11.01
C SER A 251 -3.25 -7.62 10.81
N LEU A 252 -4.09 -6.61 10.97
CA LEU A 252 -3.63 -5.23 11.06
C LEU A 252 -3.27 -4.89 12.50
N LYS A 253 -2.14 -4.23 12.69
CA LYS A 253 -1.64 -3.75 13.99
C LYS A 253 -1.47 -2.24 13.94
N TYR A 254 -1.84 -1.56 15.03
CA TYR A 254 -1.54 -0.15 15.22
C TYR A 254 -0.60 0.01 16.41
N ILE A 255 0.42 0.82 16.21
CA ILE A 255 1.38 1.23 17.24
C ILE A 255 1.44 2.75 17.24
N TRP A 256 1.75 3.38 18.38
CA TRP A 256 1.95 4.82 18.42
C TRP A 256 3.18 5.28 19.19
N PHE A 257 3.64 6.49 18.84
CA PHE A 257 4.88 7.11 19.27
C PHE A 257 4.67 8.58 19.64
N GLU A 258 5.46 9.11 20.60
CA GLU A 258 5.50 10.54 20.96
C GLU A 258 6.25 11.40 19.92
N GLY A 259 6.86 10.75 18.92
CA GLY A 259 7.61 11.42 17.84
C GLY A 259 8.03 10.43 16.76
N VAL A 260 8.38 10.93 15.58
CA VAL A 260 8.67 10.13 14.37
C VAL A 260 9.80 9.10 14.56
N GLY A 261 10.74 9.36 15.48
CA GLY A 261 11.89 8.48 15.78
C GLY A 261 11.94 7.93 17.20
N VAL A 262 10.83 7.98 17.96
CA VAL A 262 10.78 7.53 19.36
C VAL A 262 10.46 6.03 19.43
N ARG A 263 11.00 5.30 20.43
CA ARG A 263 10.63 3.89 20.66
C ARG A 263 9.14 3.79 21.06
N CYS A 264 8.48 2.74 20.58
CA CYS A 264 7.07 2.41 20.83
C CYS A 264 6.65 2.65 22.29
N VAL A 265 5.52 3.34 22.48
CA VAL A 265 5.02 3.69 23.82
C VAL A 265 3.97 2.66 24.28
N TYR A 266 3.15 2.11 23.37
CA TYR A 266 2.12 1.09 23.66
C TYR A 266 1.61 0.37 22.38
N GLU A 267 0.95 -0.80 22.56
CA GLU A 267 0.46 -1.69 21.49
C GLU A 267 -1.06 -1.92 21.62
N TYR A 268 -1.82 -1.79 20.51
CA TYR A 268 -3.19 -2.31 20.41
C TYR A 268 -3.29 -3.28 19.23
N VAL A 269 -3.87 -4.45 19.50
CA VAL A 269 -3.96 -5.56 18.56
C VAL A 269 -5.42 -5.81 18.17
N TYR A 270 -5.61 -6.18 16.90
CA TYR A 270 -6.79 -6.75 16.24
C TYR A 270 -7.69 -5.79 15.44
N MET A 271 -7.44 -5.75 14.13
CA MET A 271 -8.50 -5.76 13.14
C MET A 271 -8.38 -7.09 12.37
N LEU A 272 -9.35 -8.00 12.55
CA LEU A 272 -9.52 -9.16 11.68
C LEU A 272 -10.20 -8.64 10.40
N ILE A 273 -9.54 -8.80 9.26
CA ILE A 273 -10.11 -8.51 7.93
C ILE A 273 -10.83 -9.75 7.41
#